data_AF-A0A2N2NTN3-F1
#
_entry.id   AF-A0A2N2NTN3-F1
#
_cell.length_a   1.000
_cell.length_b   1.000
_cell.length_c   1.000
_cell.angle_alpha   90.00
_cell.angle_beta   90.00
_cell.angle_gamma   90.00
#
_symmetry.space_group_name_H-M   'P 1'
#
loop_
_entity.id
_entity.type
_entity.pdbx_description
1 polymer ?
#
loop_
_entity_poly.entity_id
_entity_poly.type
_entity_poly.pdbx_seq_one_letter_code
_entity_poly.pdbx_strand_id
1 'polypeptide(L)'
;MTKKIFISFFLLMSIILGMTIINPSINVIAQTNRLDSHNQVVTPTPAPAGQIDVPAFKLQLYSPGINPLMNTTDEFNRISGFLPGIWHGAISPVTLVLSFINSNIQMYEVHNDGVPYNLGFLIGVAIVFFVLGIFSGSRRRRL
;
A
#
# COMPACT_ATOMS: atom_id res chain seq x y z
N MET A 1 -5.39 -0.57 -31.78
CA MET A 1 -4.20 0.27 -31.50
C MET A 1 -4.32 1.00 -30.16
N THR A 2 -5.47 1.61 -29.87
CA THR A 2 -5.76 2.40 -28.65
C THR A 2 -5.58 1.67 -27.31
N LYS A 3 -5.95 0.38 -27.22
CA LYS A 3 -5.83 -0.40 -25.96
C LYS A 3 -4.39 -0.60 -25.48
N LYS A 4 -3.44 -0.83 -26.40
CA LYS A 4 -2.01 -0.98 -26.07
C LYS A 4 -1.38 0.36 -25.66
N ILE A 5 -1.83 1.44 -26.31
CA ILE A 5 -1.40 2.81 -26.00
C ILE A 5 -1.88 3.22 -24.60
N PHE A 6 -3.11 2.88 -24.23
CA PHE A 6 -3.65 3.20 -22.90
C PHE A 6 -2.91 2.46 -21.77
N ILE A 7 -2.63 1.17 -21.96
CA ILE A 7 -1.86 0.36 -20.99
C ILE A 7 -0.42 0.87 -20.89
N SER A 8 0.21 1.19 -22.02
CA SER A 8 1.55 1.75 -22.06
C SER A 8 1.62 3.12 -21.38
N PHE A 9 0.62 3.97 -21.56
CA PHE A 9 0.53 5.29 -20.93
C PHE A 9 0.32 5.17 -19.42
N PHE A 10 -0.57 4.27 -18.98
CA PHE A 10 -0.81 4.01 -17.56
C PHE A 10 0.44 3.46 -16.87
N LEU A 11 1.15 2.52 -17.50
CA LEU A 11 2.45 2.01 -17.03
C LEU A 11 3.49 3.13 -16.96
N LEU A 12 3.59 3.97 -18.00
CA LEU A 12 4.55 5.06 -18.05
C LEU A 12 4.26 6.12 -16.98
N MET A 13 3.00 6.51 -16.78
CA MET A 13 2.59 7.44 -15.72
C MET A 13 2.80 6.86 -14.33
N SER A 14 2.54 5.56 -14.12
CA SER A 14 2.81 4.89 -12.84
C SER A 14 4.31 4.83 -12.54
N ILE A 15 5.15 4.58 -13.54
CA ILE A 15 6.61 4.59 -13.41
C ILE A 15 7.14 6.00 -13.13
N ILE A 16 6.65 7.01 -13.88
CA ILE A 16 7.04 8.41 -13.69
C ILE A 16 6.63 8.89 -12.29
N LEU A 17 5.41 8.58 -11.83
CA LEU A 17 4.97 8.93 -10.49
C LEU A 17 5.76 8.17 -9.41
N GLY A 18 6.08 6.89 -9.64
CA GLY A 18 6.98 6.12 -8.77
C GLY A 18 8.37 6.74 -8.64
N MET A 19 8.92 7.29 -9.74
CA MET A 19 10.21 8.00 -9.74
C MET A 19 10.15 9.33 -8.98
N THR A 20 9.00 10.03 -8.97
CA THR A 20 8.84 11.26 -8.18
C THR A 20 8.78 11.02 -6.67
N ILE A 21 8.43 9.81 -6.22
CA ILE A 21 8.42 9.42 -4.80
C ILE A 21 9.84 9.05 -4.32
N ILE A 22 10.73 8.62 -5.22
CA ILE A 22 12.07 8.10 -4.88
C ILE A 22 13.13 9.22 -4.79
N ASN A 23 12.84 10.45 -5.22
CA ASN A 23 13.81 11.54 -5.25
C ASN A 23 13.45 12.68 -4.27
N PRO A 24 13.57 12.50 -2.94
CA PRO A 24 13.37 13.57 -1.97
C PRO A 24 14.68 14.37 -1.84
N SER A 25 15.19 14.94 -2.93
CA SER A 25 16.33 15.86 -2.81
C SER A 25 15.83 17.30 -2.60
N ILE A 26 15.88 17.69 -1.32
CA ILE A 26 16.14 19.04 -0.77
C ILE A 26 14.91 19.85 -0.35
N ASN A 27 14.61 19.82 0.96
CA ASN A 27 14.81 20.99 1.85
C ASN A 27 14.80 20.56 3.33
N VAL A 28 16.00 20.20 3.83
CA VAL A 28 16.31 20.17 5.26
C VAL A 28 16.41 21.63 5.73
N ILE A 29 15.32 22.22 6.25
CA ILE A 29 15.41 23.39 7.17
C ILE A 29 14.25 23.36 8.18
N ALA A 30 14.65 23.28 9.46
CA ALA A 30 13.92 23.63 10.68
C ALA A 30 12.85 22.66 11.24
N GLN A 31 13.30 21.47 11.65
CA GLN A 31 12.74 20.82 12.84
C GLN A 31 13.26 21.58 14.08
N THR A 32 12.57 22.66 14.46
CA THR A 32 12.79 23.31 15.76
C THR A 32 12.01 22.56 16.83
N ASN A 33 12.74 21.78 17.62
CA ASN A 33 12.44 21.40 19.00
C ASN A 33 10.96 21.40 19.38
N ARG A 34 10.30 20.26 19.18
CA ARG A 34 9.15 19.90 20.00
C ARG A 34 9.42 18.54 20.62
N LEU A 35 9.72 18.59 21.91
CA LEU A 35 9.96 17.45 22.78
C LEU A 35 8.59 16.81 23.08
N ASP A 36 8.05 16.06 22.11
CA ASP A 36 6.84 15.28 22.34
C ASP A 36 7.29 13.83 22.48
N SER A 37 7.30 13.37 23.73
CA SER A 37 7.67 12.03 24.18
C SER A 37 7.19 10.97 23.18
N HIS A 38 8.13 10.17 22.66
CA HIS A 38 7.83 8.90 22.02
C HIS A 38 7.19 7.98 23.07
N ASN A 39 5.91 8.22 23.36
CA ASN A 39 5.03 7.18 23.84
C ASN A 39 4.79 6.31 22.62
N GLN A 40 5.74 5.39 22.37
CA GLN A 40 5.50 4.25 21.51
C GLN A 40 4.17 3.68 22.01
N VAL A 41 3.10 3.85 21.24
CA VAL A 41 1.85 3.16 21.51
C VAL A 41 2.23 1.70 21.32
N VAL A 42 2.50 1.03 22.43
CA VAL A 42 2.75 -0.40 22.48
C VAL A 42 1.41 -1.01 22.13
N THR A 43 1.15 -1.17 20.84
CA THR A 43 0.04 -2.00 20.38
C THR A 43 0.34 -3.37 20.96
N PRO A 44 -0.53 -3.91 21.85
CA PRO A 44 -0.32 -5.25 22.37
C PRO A 44 -0.18 -6.19 21.17
N THR A 45 0.88 -7.01 21.15
CA THR A 45 1.01 -8.08 20.16
C THR A 45 -0.32 -8.83 20.15
N PRO A 46 -1.04 -8.88 19.01
CA PRO A 46 -2.31 -9.58 18.97
C PRO A 46 -2.12 -11.00 19.50
N ALA A 47 -2.99 -11.45 20.41
CA ALA A 47 -2.97 -12.85 20.80
C ALA A 47 -3.16 -13.72 19.53
N PRO A 48 -2.58 -14.94 19.47
CA PRO A 48 -2.78 -15.80 18.32
C PRO A 48 -4.28 -15.98 18.05
N ALA A 49 -4.73 -15.58 16.86
CA ALA A 49 -6.09 -15.78 16.36
C ALA A 49 -6.46 -17.28 16.29
N GLY A 50 -5.46 -18.15 16.28
CA GLY A 50 -5.58 -19.58 16.52
C GLY A 50 -4.22 -20.22 16.75
N GLN A 51 -4.16 -21.21 17.65
CA GLN A 51 -2.96 -22.00 17.93
C GLN A 51 -3.29 -23.48 17.83
N ILE A 52 -2.55 -24.21 16.99
CA ILE A 52 -2.54 -25.67 16.97
C ILE A 52 -1.20 -26.08 17.58
N ASP A 53 -1.25 -26.72 18.75
CA ASP A 53 -0.07 -27.18 19.48
C ASP A 53 -0.19 -28.68 19.72
N VAL A 54 0.35 -29.46 18.79
CA VAL A 54 0.48 -30.91 18.90
C VAL A 54 1.96 -31.28 18.97
N PRO A 55 2.35 -32.42 19.58
CA PRO A 55 3.76 -32.76 19.80
C PRO A 55 4.66 -32.74 18.56
N ALA A 56 4.09 -32.92 17.36
CA ALA A 56 4.80 -32.92 16.09
C ALA A 56 4.85 -31.55 15.38
N PHE A 57 3.97 -30.59 15.70
CA PHE A 57 3.86 -29.33 14.97
C PHE A 57 3.13 -28.23 15.78
N LYS A 58 3.67 -27.01 15.70
CA LYS A 58 3.06 -25.80 16.27
C LYS A 58 2.76 -24.80 15.16
N LEU A 59 1.49 -24.40 15.03
CA LEU A 59 1.05 -23.29 14.16
C LEU A 59 0.41 -22.21 15.02
N GLN A 60 0.87 -20.96 14.85
CA GLN A 60 0.29 -19.78 15.47
C GLN A 60 -0.09 -18.81 14.36
N LEU A 61 -1.36 -18.42 14.30
CA LEU A 61 -1.89 -17.44 13.36
C LEU A 61 -2.11 -16.13 14.11
N TYR A 62 -1.68 -15.01 13.55
CA TYR A 62 -1.85 -13.69 14.17
C TYR A 62 -2.69 -12.80 13.25
N SER A 63 -3.62 -12.02 13.83
CA SER A 63 -4.20 -10.90 13.10
C SER A 63 -3.16 -9.78 12.97
N PRO A 64 -3.22 -8.98 11.89
CA PRO A 64 -2.43 -7.75 11.82
C PRO A 64 -2.71 -6.85 13.02
N GLY A 65 -1.66 -6.27 13.59
CA GLY A 65 -1.79 -5.27 14.65
C GLY A 65 -2.39 -3.96 14.15
N ILE A 66 -2.86 -3.14 15.09
CA ILE A 66 -3.32 -1.78 14.80
C ILE A 66 -2.12 -0.95 14.29
N ASN A 67 -2.35 -0.18 13.23
CA ASN A 67 -1.39 0.83 12.76
C ASN A 67 -1.33 1.99 13.78
N PRO A 68 -0.23 2.18 14.51
CA PRO A 68 -0.13 3.21 15.55
C PRO A 68 -0.14 4.65 14.99
N LEU A 69 0.09 4.80 13.68
CA LEU A 69 0.11 6.09 12.99
C LEU A 69 -1.21 6.38 12.22
N MET A 70 -2.23 5.55 12.39
CA MET A 70 -3.58 5.85 11.90
C MET A 70 -4.08 7.17 12.52
N ASN A 71 -4.78 7.99 11.72
CA ASN A 71 -5.28 9.32 12.12
C ASN A 71 -4.18 10.32 12.52
N THR A 72 -2.93 10.07 12.15
CA THR A 72 -1.83 11.03 12.29
C THR A 72 -1.43 11.57 10.91
N THR A 73 -0.87 12.78 10.88
CA THR A 73 -0.43 13.42 9.64
C THR A 73 1.02 13.08 9.30
N ASP A 74 1.33 13.04 8.00
CA ASP A 74 2.69 12.88 7.49
C ASP A 74 3.54 14.16 7.66
N GLU A 75 4.79 14.12 7.19
CA GLU A 75 5.72 15.27 7.21
C GLU A 75 5.21 16.52 6.45
N PHE A 76 4.21 16.35 5.58
CA PHE A 76 3.57 17.41 4.80
C PHE A 76 2.20 17.82 5.36
N ASN A 77 1.86 17.39 6.57
CA ASN A 77 0.58 17.64 7.23
C ASN A 77 -0.63 17.07 6.46
N ARG A 78 -0.48 15.91 5.83
CA ARG A 78 -1.53 15.21 5.06
C ARG A 78 -1.90 13.89 5.73
N ILE A 79 -3.11 13.43 5.45
CA ILE A 79 -3.59 12.11 5.81
C ILE A 79 -4.28 11.47 4.62
N SER A 80 -3.97 10.20 4.33
CA SER A 80 -4.56 9.48 3.20
C SER A 80 -5.94 8.91 3.56
N GLY A 81 -6.95 9.29 2.78
CA GLY A 81 -8.31 8.78 2.89
C GLY A 81 -8.74 7.91 1.71
N PHE A 82 -10.04 7.84 1.43
CA PHE A 82 -10.63 6.95 0.41
C PHE A 82 -10.02 7.08 -1.00
N LEU A 83 -9.93 8.30 -1.54
CA LEU A 83 -9.42 8.55 -2.91
C LEU A 83 -7.92 8.17 -3.04
N PRO A 84 -7.02 8.64 -2.15
CA PRO A 84 -5.65 8.14 -2.09
C PRO A 84 -5.57 6.62 -1.96
N GLY A 85 -6.47 6.02 -1.19
CA GLY A 85 -6.60 4.56 -1.08
C GLY A 85 -6.80 3.90 -2.44
N ILE A 86 -7.76 4.35 -3.26
CA ILE A 86 -7.98 3.81 -4.61
C ILE A 86 -6.71 3.90 -5.45
N TRP A 87 -6.03 5.05 -5.41
CA TRP A 87 -4.79 5.23 -6.15
C TRP A 87 -3.69 4.26 -5.70
N HIS A 88 -3.43 4.16 -4.40
CA HIS A 88 -2.43 3.25 -3.83
C HIS A 88 -2.76 1.78 -4.13
N GLY A 89 -4.04 1.40 -4.06
CA GLY A 89 -4.51 0.08 -4.45
C GLY A 89 -4.25 -0.22 -5.93
N ALA A 90 -4.49 0.74 -6.81
CA ALA A 90 -4.30 0.57 -8.25
C ALA A 90 -2.81 0.42 -8.65
N ILE A 91 -1.89 1.06 -7.93
CA ILE A 91 -0.44 0.93 -8.18
C ILE A 91 0.21 -0.21 -7.38
N SER A 92 -0.56 -0.89 -6.52
CA SER A 92 -0.04 -1.90 -5.59
C SER A 92 0.77 -3.04 -6.23
N PRO A 93 0.46 -3.55 -7.45
CA PRO A 93 1.28 -4.62 -8.03
C PRO A 93 2.67 -4.13 -8.44
N VAL A 94 2.76 -2.87 -8.86
CA VAL A 94 4.05 -2.24 -9.23
C VAL A 94 4.86 -1.99 -7.97
N THR A 95 4.26 -1.40 -6.92
CA THR A 95 4.96 -1.12 -5.67
C THR A 95 5.36 -2.39 -4.93
N LEU A 96 4.59 -3.48 -5.05
CA LEU A 96 4.97 -4.81 -4.57
C LEU A 96 6.24 -5.34 -5.24
N VAL A 97 6.37 -5.20 -6.57
CA VAL A 97 7.59 -5.63 -7.28
C VAL A 97 8.79 -4.78 -6.86
N LEU A 98 8.58 -3.47 -6.70
CA LEU A 98 9.63 -2.55 -6.30
C LEU A 98 10.08 -2.73 -4.83
N SER A 99 9.19 -3.15 -3.94
CA SER A 99 9.53 -3.35 -2.52
C SER A 99 10.53 -4.49 -2.30
N PHE A 100 10.64 -5.44 -3.23
CA PHE A 100 11.69 -6.47 -3.20
C PHE A 100 13.09 -5.91 -3.46
N ILE A 101 13.20 -4.77 -4.16
CA ILE A 101 14.47 -4.15 -4.53
C ILE A 101 14.83 -3.05 -3.54
N ASN A 102 13.82 -2.36 -3.00
CA ASN A 102 14.00 -1.25 -2.09
C ASN A 102 13.03 -1.34 -0.91
N SER A 103 13.58 -1.59 0.28
CA SER A 103 12.81 -1.72 1.53
C SER A 103 12.10 -0.45 1.97
N ASN A 104 12.47 0.71 1.40
CA ASN A 104 11.80 1.99 1.69
C ASN A 104 10.49 2.15 0.91
N ILE A 105 10.23 1.29 -0.08
CA ILE A 105 8.99 1.34 -0.88
C ILE A 105 7.92 0.50 -0.18
N GLN A 106 6.88 1.17 0.28
CA GLN A 106 5.72 0.54 0.90
C GLN A 106 4.51 0.59 -0.06
N MET A 107 3.72 -0.48 -0.04
CA MET A 107 2.50 -0.55 -0.85
C MET A 107 1.35 0.29 -0.27
N TYR A 108 1.40 0.52 1.04
CA TYR A 108 0.28 1.01 1.83
C TYR A 108 0.74 2.23 2.65
N GLU A 109 -0.09 3.28 2.67
CA GLU A 109 0.20 4.50 3.42
C GLU A 109 0.06 4.27 4.92
N VAL A 110 1.07 4.68 5.66
CA VAL A 110 1.13 4.54 7.11
C VAL A 110 0.31 5.66 7.79
N HIS A 111 0.28 6.85 7.22
CA HIS A 111 -0.54 7.99 7.71
C HIS A 111 -1.91 8.01 7.01
N ASN A 112 -2.86 7.20 7.49
CA ASN A 112 -4.19 7.05 6.87
C ASN A 112 -5.37 7.18 7.86
N ASP A 113 -6.57 7.41 7.33
CA ASP A 113 -7.82 7.60 8.09
C ASP A 113 -8.57 6.30 8.46
N GLY A 114 -7.95 5.15 8.21
CA GLY A 114 -8.45 3.83 8.56
C GLY A 114 -9.40 3.24 7.52
N VAL A 115 -10.68 3.05 7.89
CA VAL A 115 -11.67 2.31 7.09
C VAL A 115 -11.88 2.90 5.69
N PRO A 116 -12.04 4.22 5.51
CA PRO A 116 -12.21 4.79 4.18
C PRO A 116 -11.01 4.50 3.29
N TYR A 117 -9.78 4.75 3.77
CA TYR A 117 -8.57 4.40 3.06
C TYR A 117 -8.49 2.90 2.69
N ASN A 118 -8.77 2.01 3.64
CA ASN A 118 -8.79 0.55 3.42
C ASN A 118 -9.74 0.12 2.30
N LEU A 119 -10.96 0.68 2.31
CA LEU A 119 -11.96 0.41 1.30
C LEU A 119 -11.50 0.89 -0.08
N GLY A 120 -10.95 2.10 -0.14
CA GLY A 120 -10.37 2.65 -1.36
C GLY A 120 -9.27 1.75 -1.90
N PHE A 121 -8.32 1.36 -1.05
CA PHE A 121 -7.22 0.46 -1.40
C PHE A 121 -7.73 -0.85 -2.02
N LEU A 122 -8.69 -1.50 -1.37
CA LEU A 122 -9.26 -2.75 -1.87
C LEU A 122 -9.95 -2.56 -3.24
N ILE A 123 -10.67 -1.46 -3.44
CA ILE A 123 -11.29 -1.14 -4.73
C ILE A 123 -10.23 -0.92 -5.82
N GLY A 124 -9.15 -0.19 -5.51
CA GLY A 124 -8.04 0.03 -6.43
C GLY A 124 -7.41 -1.29 -6.90
N VAL A 125 -7.15 -2.19 -5.96
CA VAL A 125 -6.66 -3.56 -6.25
C VAL A 125 -7.66 -4.31 -7.13
N ALA A 126 -8.94 -4.31 -6.76
CA ALA A 126 -9.99 -5.01 -7.49
C ALA A 126 -10.11 -4.53 -8.94
N ILE A 127 -10.01 -3.23 -9.20
CA ILE A 127 -10.03 -2.64 -10.55
C ILE A 127 -8.88 -3.21 -11.38
N VAL A 128 -7.67 -3.29 -10.84
CA VAL A 128 -6.51 -3.82 -11.57
C VAL A 128 -6.74 -5.28 -11.97
N PHE A 129 -7.17 -6.12 -11.03
CA PHE A 129 -7.44 -7.53 -11.33
C PHE A 129 -8.61 -7.72 -12.29
N PHE A 130 -9.66 -6.90 -12.18
CA PHE A 130 -10.78 -6.92 -13.10
C PHE A 130 -10.35 -6.57 -14.53
N VAL A 131 -9.56 -5.51 -14.67
CA VAL A 131 -9.01 -5.07 -15.97
C VAL A 131 -8.06 -6.13 -16.55
N LEU A 132 -7.15 -6.68 -15.75
CA LEU A 132 -6.25 -7.77 -16.18
C LEU A 132 -7.03 -9.03 -16.60
N GLY A 133 -8.09 -9.39 -15.87
CA GLY A 133 -8.96 -10.52 -16.18
C GLY A 133 -9.68 -10.37 -17.52
N ILE A 134 -10.21 -9.18 -17.81
CA ILE A 134 -10.84 -8.86 -19.11
C ILE A 134 -9.83 -8.99 -20.26
N PHE A 135 -8.60 -8.50 -20.08
CA PHE A 135 -7.59 -8.56 -21.13
C PHE A 135 -7.00 -9.97 -21.33
N SER A 136 -6.95 -10.79 -20.28
CA SER A 136 -6.47 -12.18 -20.36
C SER A 136 -7.50 -13.14 -21.00
N GLY A 137 -8.79 -12.89 -20.81
CA GLY A 137 -9.89 -13.71 -21.34
C GLY A 137 -10.16 -13.58 -22.85
N SER A 138 -9.50 -12.65 -23.55
CA SER A 138 -9.72 -12.38 -24.98
C SER A 138 -9.16 -13.46 -25.94
N ARG A 139 -8.46 -14.49 -25.46
CA ARG A 139 -7.91 -15.58 -26.29
C ARG A 139 -8.77 -16.84 -26.28
N ARG A 140 -9.99 -16.77 -26.86
CA ARG A 140 -10.80 -17.90 -27.40
C ARG A 140 -12.10 -17.28 -27.96
N ARG A 141 -12.55 -17.50 -29.19
CA ARG A 141 -12.43 -18.64 -30.11
C ARG A 141 -12.40 -18.11 -31.56
N ARG A 142 -11.50 -18.61 -32.39
CA ARG A 142 -11.75 -18.76 -33.83
C ARG A 142 -11.90 -20.27 -34.04
N LEU A 143 -13.15 -20.71 -34.20
CA LEU A 143 -13.49 -21.94 -34.90
C LEU A 143 -13.97 -21.51 -36.29
#